data_AF-A0A963RR28-F1
#
_entry.id   AF-A0A963RR28-F1
#
_cell.length_a   1.000
_cell.length_b   1.000
_cell.length_c   1.000
_cell.angle_alpha   90.00
_cell.angle_beta   90.00
_cell.angle_gamma   90.00
#
_symmetry.space_group_name_H-M   'P 1'
#
loop_
_entity.id
_entity.type
_entity.pdbx_description
1 polymer ?
#
loop_
_entity_poly.entity_id
_entity_poly.type
_entity_poly.pdbx_seq_one_letter_code
_entity_poly.pdbx_strand_id
1 'polypeptide(L)'
;MGGCGAGGPEEDYRQYLTRLARTLAVAPVAPEQTAIPAPPPARDLRLDLAPGNIGALDFLALSGCAVQITIGKRNSSLGRMARPSQRLLLDLEFLLLAP
;
A
#
# COMPACT_ATOMS: atom_id res chain seq x y z
N MET A 1 -8.38 -25.57 -29.78
CA MET A 1 -9.33 -25.83 -28.69
C MET A 1 -9.53 -24.54 -27.92
N GLY A 2 -10.58 -23.79 -28.27
CA GLY A 2 -10.87 -22.49 -27.66
C GLY A 2 -11.59 -22.65 -26.33
N GLY A 3 -10.98 -22.15 -25.26
CA GLY A 3 -11.61 -21.95 -23.97
C GLY A 3 -11.86 -20.47 -23.76
N CYS A 4 -12.96 -19.95 -24.29
CA CYS A 4 -13.54 -18.68 -23.86
C CYS A 4 -15.00 -18.94 -23.55
N GLY A 5 -15.42 -18.71 -22.30
CA GLY A 5 -16.83 -18.67 -21.94
C GLY A 5 -17.53 -17.60 -22.79
N ALA A 6 -18.78 -17.87 -23.16
CA ALA A 6 -19.55 -16.98 -24.03
C ALA A 6 -19.95 -15.63 -23.37
N GLY A 7 -19.66 -15.45 -22.08
CA GLY A 7 -20.03 -14.28 -21.28
C GLY A 7 -18.82 -13.47 -20.81
N GLY A 8 -19.04 -12.17 -20.57
CA GLY A 8 -18.07 -11.32 -19.87
C GLY A 8 -18.17 -11.46 -18.35
N PRO A 9 -17.27 -10.81 -17.58
CA PRO A 9 -17.19 -10.95 -16.12
C PRO A 9 -18.51 -10.69 -15.37
N GLU A 10 -19.32 -9.76 -15.86
CA GLU A 10 -20.62 -9.42 -15.27
C GLU A 10 -21.67 -10.53 -15.47
N GLU A 11 -21.62 -11.22 -16.62
CA GLU A 11 -22.48 -12.37 -16.92
C GLU A 11 -22.11 -13.55 -16.02
N ASP A 12 -20.80 -13.82 -15.89
CA ASP A 12 -20.26 -14.88 -15.03
C ASP A 12 -20.62 -14.62 -13.56
N TYR A 13 -20.51 -13.36 -13.10
CA TYR A 13 -20.89 -12.95 -11.75
C TYR A 13 -22.38 -13.16 -11.48
N ARG A 14 -23.25 -12.75 -12.40
CA ARG A 14 -24.70 -12.95 -12.27
C ARG A 14 -25.08 -14.43 -12.29
N GLN A 15 -24.41 -15.23 -13.12
CA GLN A 15 -24.59 -16.67 -13.16
C GLN A 15 -24.17 -17.32 -11.83
N TYR A 16 -23.05 -16.89 -11.26
CA TYR A 16 -22.61 -17.32 -9.94
C TYR A 16 -23.65 -17.02 -8.86
N LEU A 17 -24.14 -15.78 -8.77
CA LEU A 17 -25.16 -15.38 -7.79
C LEU A 17 -26.46 -16.18 -7.95
N THR A 18 -26.88 -16.43 -9.19
CA THR A 18 -28.08 -17.24 -9.48
C THR A 18 -27.91 -18.69 -8.99
N ARG A 19 -26.74 -19.28 -9.23
CA ARG A 19 -26.44 -20.65 -8.77
C ARG A 19 -26.35 -20.71 -7.25
N LEU A 20 -25.70 -19.73 -6.62
CA LEU A 20 -25.57 -19.65 -5.18
C LEU A 20 -26.93 -19.54 -4.49
N ALA A 21 -27.81 -18.67 -4.97
CA ALA A 21 -29.16 -18.49 -4.43
C ALA A 21 -30.00 -19.79 -4.50
N ARG A 22 -29.90 -20.53 -5.62
CA ARG A 22 -30.55 -21.84 -5.78
C ARG A 22 -30.03 -22.86 -4.77
N THR A 23 -28.71 -22.96 -4.59
CA THR A 23 -28.09 -23.89 -3.65
C THR A 23 -28.51 -23.61 -2.20
N LEU A 24 -28.65 -22.33 -1.86
CA LEU A 24 -29.03 -21.90 -0.51
C LEU A 24 -30.55 -21.83 -0.30
N ALA A 25 -31.36 -22.12 -1.32
CA ALA A 25 -32.81 -21.98 -1.32
C ALA A 25 -33.30 -20.58 -0.86
N VAL A 26 -32.57 -19.54 -1.24
CA VAL A 26 -32.92 -18.12 -0.97
C VAL A 26 -33.29 -17.40 -2.25
N ALA A 27 -34.04 -16.30 -2.12
CA ALA A 27 -34.29 -15.42 -3.26
C ALA A 27 -32.97 -14.82 -3.77
N PRO A 28 -32.75 -14.77 -5.11
CA PRO A 28 -31.57 -14.14 -5.66
C PRO A 28 -31.57 -12.64 -5.35
N VAL A 29 -30.49 -12.16 -4.74
CA VAL A 29 -30.29 -10.74 -4.48
C VAL A 29 -29.75 -10.08 -5.75
N ALA A 30 -30.42 -9.03 -6.22
CA ALA A 30 -29.89 -8.21 -7.29
C ALA A 30 -28.64 -7.46 -6.76
N PRO A 31 -27.50 -7.50 -7.47
CA PRO A 31 -26.33 -6.75 -7.04
C PRO A 31 -26.65 -5.26 -7.06
N GLU A 32 -26.61 -4.63 -5.89
CA GLU A 32 -26.76 -3.19 -5.78
C GLU A 32 -25.44 -2.53 -6.20
N GLN A 33 -25.47 -1.84 -7.33
CA GLN A 33 -24.32 -1.08 -7.80
C GLN A 33 -24.19 0.18 -6.96
N THR A 34 -23.48 0.07 -5.83
CA THR A 34 -23.12 1.24 -5.05
C THR A 34 -22.05 2.00 -5.82
N ALA A 35 -22.30 3.27 -6.12
CA ALA A 35 -21.29 4.13 -6.70
C ALA A 35 -20.12 4.26 -5.71
N ILE A 36 -18.95 3.74 -6.10
CA ILE A 36 -17.73 3.95 -5.33
C ILE A 36 -17.29 5.39 -5.59
N PRO A 37 -17.10 6.21 -4.55
CA PRO A 37 -16.57 7.55 -4.75
C PRO A 37 -15.21 7.46 -5.44
N ALA A 38 -14.93 8.41 -6.32
CA ALA A 38 -13.62 8.49 -6.96
C ALA A 38 -12.53 8.55 -5.87
N PRO A 39 -11.44 7.76 -6.00
CA PRO A 39 -10.35 7.87 -5.06
C PRO A 39 -9.79 9.29 -5.10
N PRO A 40 -9.34 9.83 -3.96
CA PRO A 40 -8.72 11.14 -3.93
C PRO A 40 -7.49 11.17 -4.86
N PRO A 41 -7.19 12.31 -5.48
CA PRO A 41 -5.99 12.44 -6.30
C PRO A 41 -4.74 12.23 -5.44
N ALA A 42 -3.67 11.69 -6.04
CA ALA A 42 -2.45 11.31 -5.32
C ALA A 42 -1.81 12.44 -4.48
N ARG A 43 -2.06 13.71 -4.81
CA ARG A 43 -1.61 14.88 -4.03
C ARG A 43 -2.29 14.97 -2.66
N ASP A 44 -3.55 14.57 -2.56
CA ASP A 44 -4.32 14.64 -1.30
C ASP A 44 -3.99 13.45 -0.39
N LEU A 45 -3.30 12.44 -0.94
CA LEU A 45 -2.78 11.28 -0.22
C LEU A 45 -1.33 11.46 0.25
N ARG A 46 -0.72 12.63 0.00
CA ARG A 46 0.64 12.92 0.47
C ARG A 46 0.59 13.48 1.89
N LEU A 47 1.36 12.85 2.78
CA LEU A 47 1.62 13.36 4.11
C LEU A 47 2.89 14.21 4.05
N ASP A 48 2.79 15.49 4.37
CA ASP A 48 3.94 16.36 4.50
C ASP A 48 4.65 16.06 5.83
N LEU A 49 5.75 15.31 5.74
CA LEU A 49 6.62 15.04 6.88
C LEU A 49 7.65 16.15 6.99
N ALA A 50 7.75 16.75 8.17
CA ALA A 50 8.82 17.70 8.45
C ALA A 50 10.18 17.02 8.24
N PRO A 51 11.12 17.68 7.54
CA PRO A 51 12.46 17.13 7.39
C PRO A 51 13.13 17.05 8.76
N GLY A 52 13.62 15.87 9.12
CA GLY A 52 14.43 15.65 10.32
C GLY A 52 15.91 15.78 9.99
N ASN A 53 16.68 16.37 10.90
CA ASN A 53 18.13 16.38 10.86
C ASN A 53 18.69 16.11 12.26
N ILE A 54 19.88 15.51 12.32
CA ILE A 54 20.63 15.32 13.55
C ILE A 54 22.04 15.88 13.36
N GLY A 55 22.65 16.37 14.44
CA GLY A 55 24.02 16.85 14.38
C GLY A 55 24.99 15.74 14.00
N ALA A 56 26.13 16.08 13.39
CA ALA A 56 27.14 15.09 13.03
C ALA A 56 27.69 14.34 14.26
N LEU A 57 27.86 15.05 15.39
CA LEU A 57 28.28 14.44 16.65
C LEU A 57 27.21 13.53 17.25
N ASP A 58 25.93 13.95 17.21
CA ASP A 58 24.81 13.11 17.65
C ASP A 58 24.70 11.86 16.79
N PHE A 59 24.93 11.98 15.48
CA PHE A 59 24.98 10.82 14.58
C PHE A 59 26.13 9.86 14.93
N LEU A 60 27.32 10.39 15.25
CA LEU A 60 28.44 9.57 15.70
C LEU A 60 28.17 8.94 17.07
N ALA A 61 27.41 9.58 17.94
CA ALA A 61 27.01 9.01 19.23
C ALA A 61 26.12 7.76 19.06
N LEU A 62 25.45 7.60 17.91
CA LEU A 62 24.68 6.39 17.56
C LEU A 62 25.56 5.23 17.06
N SER A 63 26.90 5.35 17.10
CA SER A 63 27.81 4.33 16.60
C SER A 63 27.62 2.98 17.28
N GLY A 64 27.45 1.93 16.47
CA GLY A 64 27.16 0.57 16.96
C GLY A 64 25.67 0.26 17.08
N CYS A 65 24.78 1.24 16.93
CA CYS A 65 23.34 1.01 16.91
C CYS A 65 22.82 0.82 15.46
N ALA A 66 21.83 -0.07 15.29
CA ALA A 66 21.22 -0.32 13.99
C ALA A 66 20.54 0.95 13.40
N VAL A 67 20.00 1.83 14.25
CA VAL A 67 19.38 3.09 13.82
C VAL A 67 20.35 3.99 13.04
N GLN A 68 21.65 3.99 13.38
CA GLN A 68 22.67 4.76 12.67
C GLN A 68 22.79 4.30 11.21
N ILE A 69 22.73 3.00 10.98
CA ILE A 69 22.78 2.40 9.64
C ILE A 69 21.57 2.87 8.82
N THR A 70 20.37 2.83 9.39
CA THR A 70 19.14 3.28 8.71
C THR A 70 19.18 4.76 8.35
N ILE A 71 19.65 5.61 9.26
CA ILE A 71 19.87 7.04 8.99
C ILE A 71 20.90 7.22 7.85
N GLY A 72 22.00 6.47 7.88
CA GLY A 72 23.01 6.48 6.82
C GLY A 72 22.45 6.07 5.45
N LYS A 73 21.67 4.98 5.39
CA LYS A 73 20.97 4.55 4.16
C LYS A 73 20.08 5.66 3.62
N ARG A 74 19.28 6.29 4.48
CA ARG A 74 18.37 7.39 4.12
C ARG A 74 19.11 8.62 3.58
N ASN A 75 20.23 8.98 4.19
CA ASN A 75 21.02 10.16 3.82
C ASN A 75 21.97 9.93 2.62
N SER A 76 22.24 8.67 2.27
CA SER A 76 23.03 8.33 1.08
C SER A 76 22.43 8.88 -0.22
N SER A 77 23.23 8.96 -1.29
CA SER A 77 22.72 9.35 -2.62
C SER A 77 21.57 8.45 -3.09
N LEU A 78 21.65 7.14 -2.80
CA LEU A 78 20.58 6.20 -3.14
C LEU A 78 19.32 6.47 -2.33
N GLY A 79 19.44 6.72 -1.02
CA GLY A 79 18.31 7.07 -0.15
C GLY A 79 17.62 8.38 -0.55
N ARG A 80 18.41 9.40 -0.91
CA ARG A 80 17.90 10.67 -1.43
C ARG A 80 17.16 10.53 -2.76
N MET A 81 17.56 9.57 -3.60
CA MET A 81 16.90 9.30 -4.90
C MET A 81 15.82 8.19 -4.81
N ALA A 82 15.59 7.63 -3.62
CA ALA A 82 14.72 6.48 -3.45
C ALA A 82 13.25 6.82 -3.77
N ARG A 83 12.55 5.84 -4.35
CA ARG A 83 11.10 5.97 -4.64
C ARG A 83 10.30 6.07 -3.33
N PRO A 84 9.07 6.62 -3.35
CA PRO A 84 8.25 6.75 -2.13
C PRO A 84 8.09 5.45 -1.34
N SER A 85 7.92 4.31 -2.01
CA SER A 85 7.81 3.00 -1.35
C SER A 85 9.09 2.59 -0.61
N GLN A 86 10.26 2.91 -1.16
CA GLN A 86 11.56 2.61 -0.53
C GLN A 86 11.84 3.55 0.64
N ARG A 87 11.47 4.83 0.52
CA ARG A 87 11.56 5.78 1.63
C ARG A 87 10.68 5.34 2.80
N LEU A 88 9.45 4.90 2.51
CA LEU A 88 8.55 4.36 3.52
C LEU A 88 9.18 3.19 4.30
N LEU A 89 9.86 2.27 3.62
CA LEU A 89 10.54 1.15 4.30
C LEU A 89 11.65 1.63 5.24
N LEU A 90 12.44 2.63 4.83
CA LEU A 90 13.47 3.23 5.68
C LEU A 90 12.86 3.99 6.86
N ASP A 91 11.74 4.67 6.65
CA ASP A 91 11.03 5.40 7.71
C ASP A 91 10.43 4.43 8.74
N LEU A 92 9.87 3.31 8.30
CA LEU A 92 9.39 2.24 9.18
C LEU A 92 10.54 1.57 9.94
N GLU A 93 11.66 1.27 9.27
CA GLU A 93 12.88 0.73 9.91
C GLU A 93 13.38 1.72 10.98
N PHE A 94 13.35 3.03 10.71
CA PHE A 94 13.71 4.05 11.69
C PHE A 94 12.77 4.03 12.91
N LEU A 95 11.45 4.02 12.70
CA LEU A 95 10.46 4.00 13.79
C LEU A 95 10.58 2.76 14.69
N LEU A 96 11.05 1.64 14.14
CA LEU A 96 11.28 0.41 14.90
C LEU A 96 12.59 0.43 15.72
N LEU A 97 13.59 1.16 15.24
CA LEU A 97 14.94 1.16 15.82
C LEU A 97 15.25 2.40 16.68
N ALA A 98 14.51 3.48 16.50
CA ALA A 98 14.61 4.67 17.33
C ALA A 98 14.04 4.38 18.74
N PRO A 99 14.71 4.84 19.81
CA PRO A 99 14.26 4.66 21.19
C PRO A 99 13.02 5.49 21.54
#